data_AF-Q0W6U5-F1
#
_entry.id   AF-Q0W6U5-F1
#
_cell.length_a   1.000
_cell.length_b   1.000
_cell.length_c   1.000
_cell.angle_alpha   90.00
_cell.angle_beta   90.00
_cell.angle_gamma   90.00
#
_symmetry.space_group_name_H-M   'P 1'
#
loop_
_entity.id
_entity.type
_entity.pdbx_description
1 polymer ?
#
loop_
_entity_poly.entity_id
_entity_poly.type
_entity_poly.pdbx_seq_one_letter_code
_entity_poly.pdbx_strand_id
1 'polypeptide(L)'
;MSSISTILRESITFACSHEGYDQFCAAGYGESTFARDDGTPDLHGLTSALLNVFPPEKASVIAGDFGRRLRSMSTSDDETGEDVFVRYFNTPSGEVKGLIIEARRVREAMGKELVDYGHEGLKIDTVDPIEREIAGFVYGRNSFTSLDILDFTRYLKSKEYSFQENIVLEKVYEKIEQRRKEERIVLEQRIAGFISKNPAPNDSELSSFVEGLKDLCIASDRQEVLRMIRYEQLRRG
;
A
#
# COMPACT_ATOMS: atom_id res chain seq x y z
N MET A 1 3.31 24.78 5.10
CA MET A 1 4.20 23.78 4.49
C MET A 1 5.14 23.30 5.59
N SER A 2 5.10 22.02 5.96
CA SER A 2 6.00 21.47 6.98
C SER A 2 7.41 21.30 6.40
N SER A 3 8.43 21.92 7.01
CA SER A 3 9.81 21.77 6.56
C SER A 3 10.34 20.36 6.83
N ILE A 4 11.36 19.91 6.08
CA ILE A 4 12.04 18.61 6.28
C ILE A 4 12.45 18.40 7.75
N SER A 5 12.90 19.47 8.42
CA SER A 5 13.22 19.46 9.85
C SER A 5 12.02 19.16 10.75
N THR A 6 10.83 19.64 10.39
CA THR A 6 9.57 19.37 11.09
C THR A 6 9.20 17.90 10.96
N ILE A 7 9.28 17.36 9.75
CA ILE A 7 8.99 15.93 9.49
C ILE A 7 9.94 15.06 10.30
N LEU A 8 11.24 15.39 10.27
CA LEU A 8 12.25 14.63 11.02
C LEU A 8 12.00 14.67 12.53
N ARG A 9 11.70 15.85 13.07
CA ARG A 9 11.36 16.01 14.50
C ARG A 9 10.15 15.16 14.89
N GLU A 10 9.10 15.18 14.08
CA GLU A 10 7.90 14.38 14.32
C GLU A 10 8.20 12.88 14.28
N SER A 11 8.98 12.42 13.30
CA SER A 11 9.34 11.00 13.16
C SER A 11 10.23 10.50 14.30
N ILE A 12 11.17 11.32 14.77
CA ILE A 12 11.98 10.97 15.95
C ILE A 12 11.11 10.95 17.21
N THR A 13 10.26 11.97 17.38
CA THR A 13 9.37 12.06 18.55
C THR A 13 8.39 10.89 18.58
N PHE A 14 7.89 10.46 17.43
CA PHE A 14 7.02 9.29 17.31
C PHE A 14 7.71 8.00 17.77
N ALA A 15 8.94 7.75 17.34
CA ALA A 15 9.64 6.50 17.63
C ALA A 15 10.33 6.48 19.01
N CYS A 16 10.79 7.65 19.48
CA CYS A 16 11.70 7.78 20.62
C CYS A 16 11.28 8.82 21.66
N SER A 17 10.08 9.38 21.56
CA SER A 17 9.58 10.49 22.39
C SER A 17 10.37 11.79 22.22
N HIS A 18 9.97 12.84 22.95
CA HIS A 18 10.69 14.12 22.96
C HIS A 18 12.13 13.98 23.45
N GLU A 19 12.39 13.10 24.42
CA GLU A 19 13.75 12.85 24.92
C GLU A 19 14.68 12.29 23.82
N GLY A 20 14.15 11.47 22.91
CA GLY A 20 14.91 10.97 21.77
C GLY A 20 15.28 12.08 20.79
N TYR A 21 14.39 13.05 20.59
CA TYR A 21 14.70 14.22 19.77
C TYR A 21 15.76 15.10 20.44
N ASP A 22 15.67 15.30 21.76
CA ASP A 22 16.67 16.07 22.50
C ASP A 22 18.06 15.40 22.45
N GLN A 23 18.12 14.07 22.51
CA GLN A 23 19.37 13.30 22.31
C GLN A 23 19.94 13.49 20.90
N PHE A 24 19.09 13.48 19.88
CA PHE A 24 19.49 13.72 18.50
C PHE A 24 20.02 15.15 18.29
N CYS A 25 19.38 16.14 18.92
CA CYS A 25 19.86 17.52 18.95
C CYS A 25 21.21 17.64 19.68
N ALA A 26 21.35 17.00 20.84
CA ALA A 26 22.58 17.01 21.64
C ALA A 26 23.77 16.35 20.92
N ALA A 27 23.51 15.40 20.02
CA ALA A 27 24.51 14.80 19.15
C ALA A 27 24.95 15.72 17.99
N GLY A 28 24.42 16.95 17.90
CA GLY A 28 24.80 17.95 16.90
C GLY A 28 23.96 17.91 15.62
N TYR A 29 22.83 17.20 15.61
CA TYR A 29 21.99 17.03 14.40
C TYR A 29 20.67 17.81 14.44
N GLY A 30 20.42 18.62 15.48
CA GLY A 30 19.13 19.25 15.76
C GLY A 30 18.71 20.36 14.80
N GLU A 31 19.67 21.07 14.23
CA GLU A 31 19.47 22.17 13.27
C GLU A 31 20.08 21.91 11.89
N SER A 32 20.71 20.74 11.72
CA SER A 32 21.34 20.35 10.46
C SER A 32 20.27 20.20 9.39
N THR A 33 20.34 21.01 8.33
CA THR A 33 19.48 20.81 7.17
C THR A 33 19.96 19.55 6.46
N PHE A 34 19.31 18.41 6.76
CA PHE A 34 19.30 17.24 5.89
C PHE A 34 18.55 17.52 4.59
N ALA A 35 18.57 18.77 4.11
CA ALA A 35 18.06 19.21 2.84
C ALA A 35 19.29 19.57 2.00
N ARG A 36 19.35 19.04 0.79
CA ARG A 36 20.35 19.40 -0.21
C ARG A 36 19.99 20.77 -0.81
N ASP A 37 20.91 21.34 -1.57
CA ASP A 37 20.74 22.65 -2.21
C ASP A 37 19.53 22.71 -3.16
N ASP A 38 19.07 21.56 -3.66
CA ASP A 38 17.88 21.40 -4.50
C ASP A 38 16.56 21.28 -3.71
N GLY A 39 16.62 21.35 -2.37
CA GLY A 39 15.48 21.19 -1.47
C GLY A 39 15.06 19.74 -1.22
N THR A 40 15.75 18.75 -1.78
CA THR A 40 15.50 17.33 -1.54
C THR A 40 16.17 16.85 -0.24
N PRO A 41 15.63 15.82 0.43
CA PRO A 41 16.26 15.33 1.65
C PRO A 41 17.52 14.50 1.36
N ASP A 42 18.59 14.77 2.12
CA ASP A 42 19.79 13.94 2.13
C ASP A 42 19.58 12.68 2.97
N LEU A 43 18.94 11.68 2.36
CA LEU A 43 18.61 10.41 3.02
C LEU A 43 19.84 9.65 3.53
N HIS A 44 20.98 9.78 2.85
CA HIS A 44 22.21 9.12 3.26
C HIS A 44 22.76 9.74 4.55
N GLY A 45 22.95 11.07 4.57
CA GLY A 45 23.38 11.79 5.77
C GLY A 45 22.43 11.61 6.94
N LEU A 46 21.11 11.58 6.67
CA LEU A 46 20.09 11.30 7.67
C LEU A 46 20.25 9.91 8.28
N THR A 47 20.37 8.87 7.45
CA THR A 47 20.48 7.48 7.93
C THR A 47 21.74 7.29 8.76
N SER A 48 22.86 7.87 8.34
CA SER A 48 24.10 7.86 9.11
C SER A 48 23.94 8.58 10.46
N ALA A 49 23.29 9.74 10.49
CA ALA A 49 23.04 10.47 11.74
C ALA A 49 22.12 9.69 12.70
N LEU A 50 21.06 9.06 12.17
CA LEU A 50 20.15 8.24 12.98
C LEU A 50 20.86 7.03 13.58
N LEU A 51 21.72 6.34 12.83
CA LEU A 51 22.48 5.19 13.32
C LEU A 51 23.58 5.57 14.31
N ASN A 52 24.06 6.83 14.30
CA ASN A 52 25.01 7.32 15.29
C ASN A 52 24.36 7.60 16.65
N VAL A 53 23.06 7.94 16.67
CA VAL A 53 22.34 8.33 17.90
C VAL A 53 21.46 7.20 18.43
N PHE A 54 20.85 6.42 17.54
CA PHE A 54 19.85 5.43 17.89
C PHE A 54 20.28 4.01 17.50
N PRO A 55 19.82 2.99 18.24
CA PRO A 55 19.94 1.60 17.82
C PRO A 55 19.34 1.36 16.42
N PRO A 56 19.86 0.39 15.64
CA PRO A 56 19.42 0.12 14.27
C PRO A 56 17.91 -0.07 14.11
N GLU A 57 17.27 -0.70 15.08
CA GLU A 57 15.83 -0.95 15.08
C GLU A 57 15.04 0.36 15.15
N LYS A 58 15.48 1.29 16.02
CA LYS A 58 14.86 2.61 16.19
C LYS A 58 15.18 3.52 15.00
N ALA A 59 16.42 3.50 14.51
CA ALA A 59 16.82 4.25 13.32
C ALA A 59 15.99 3.84 12.09
N SER A 60 15.73 2.54 11.91
CA SER A 60 14.89 2.01 10.83
C SER A 60 13.43 2.49 10.93
N VAL A 61 12.86 2.47 12.14
CA VAL A 61 11.49 2.97 12.38
C VAL A 61 11.39 4.47 12.08
N ILE A 62 12.36 5.27 12.53
CA ILE A 62 12.40 6.72 12.28
C ILE A 62 12.53 7.00 10.78
N ALA A 63 13.45 6.33 10.08
CA ALA A 63 13.65 6.49 8.65
C ALA A 63 12.41 6.09 7.84
N GLY A 64 11.75 4.99 8.24
CA GLY A 64 10.51 4.53 7.62
C GLY A 64 9.34 5.50 7.78
N ASP A 65 9.16 6.07 8.98
CA ASP A 65 8.14 7.09 9.23
C ASP A 65 8.45 8.40 8.50
N PHE A 66 9.71 8.85 8.53
CA PHE A 66 10.17 10.04 7.82
C PHE A 66 9.88 9.93 6.31
N GLY A 67 10.24 8.82 5.68
CA GLY A 67 9.98 8.57 4.26
C GLY A 67 8.48 8.52 3.93
N ARG A 68 7.64 7.99 4.84
CA ARG A 68 6.17 7.97 4.67
C ARG A 68 5.59 9.38 4.67
N ARG A 69 5.99 10.21 5.65
CA ARG A 69 5.52 11.59 5.78
C ARG A 69 6.01 12.46 4.62
N LEU A 70 7.24 12.25 4.18
CA LEU A 70 7.79 12.92 3.00
C LEU A 70 6.97 12.59 1.74
N ARG A 71 6.64 11.32 1.51
CA ARG A 71 5.78 10.90 0.38
C ARG A 71 4.38 11.51 0.46
N SER A 72 3.78 11.59 1.65
CA SER A 72 2.47 12.23 1.81
C SER A 72 2.48 13.74 1.54
N MET A 73 3.67 14.36 1.55
CA MET A 73 3.82 15.76 1.12
C MET A 73 4.08 15.90 -0.38
N SER A 74 4.63 14.87 -1.02
CA SER A 74 4.89 14.83 -2.47
C SER A 74 3.68 14.32 -3.27
N THR A 75 2.65 13.75 -2.64
CA THR A 75 1.42 13.29 -3.32
C THR A 75 0.45 14.43 -3.63
N SER A 76 0.92 15.40 -4.41
CA SER A 76 0.13 15.89 -5.53
C SER A 76 0.60 15.14 -6.78
N ASP A 77 -0.28 14.25 -7.27
CA ASP A 77 -0.30 13.55 -8.57
C ASP A 77 0.57 12.29 -8.79
N ASP A 78 -0.14 11.18 -9.06
CA ASP A 78 0.14 10.01 -9.92
C ASP A 78 1.57 9.38 -9.97
N GLU A 79 1.84 8.37 -9.12
CA GLU A 79 2.82 7.31 -9.44
C GLU A 79 2.25 5.92 -9.10
N THR A 80 2.39 4.97 -10.02
CA THR A 80 1.91 3.58 -9.88
C THR A 80 3.00 2.67 -9.34
N GLY A 81 2.63 1.50 -8.83
CA GLY A 81 3.57 0.54 -8.22
C GLY A 81 4.70 0.04 -9.15
N GLU A 82 4.54 0.14 -10.47
CA GLU A 82 5.59 -0.17 -11.45
C GLU A 82 6.73 0.86 -11.44
N ASP A 83 6.41 2.14 -11.19
CA ASP A 83 7.38 3.23 -11.11
C ASP A 83 8.31 3.05 -9.90
N VAL A 84 7.77 2.49 -8.82
CA VAL A 84 8.53 2.15 -7.60
C VAL A 84 9.56 1.07 -7.88
N PHE A 85 9.24 0.07 -8.70
CA PHE A 85 10.12 -1.05 -9.01
C PHE A 85 11.26 -0.65 -9.97
N VAL A 86 10.93 0.14 -11.00
CA VAL A 86 11.90 0.71 -11.95
C VAL A 86 12.92 1.58 -11.22
N ARG A 87 12.47 2.42 -10.29
CA ARG A 87 13.34 3.32 -9.52
C ARG A 87 14.21 2.58 -8.50
N TYR A 88 13.73 1.48 -7.91
CA TYR A 88 14.49 0.73 -6.91
C TYR A 88 15.61 -0.12 -7.52
N PHE A 89 15.42 -0.61 -8.75
CA PHE A 89 16.38 -1.49 -9.43
C PHE A 89 17.08 -0.83 -10.63
N ASN A 90 16.85 0.46 -10.90
CA ASN A 90 17.42 1.20 -12.04
C ASN A 90 17.33 0.41 -13.37
N THR A 91 16.23 -0.29 -13.59
CA THR A 91 16.07 -1.24 -14.71
C THR A 91 14.97 -0.75 -15.66
N PRO A 92 15.18 -0.72 -16.99
CA PRO A 92 14.14 -0.37 -17.97
C PRO A 92 12.90 -1.27 -17.83
N SER A 93 11.69 -0.69 -17.96
CA SER A 93 10.42 -1.41 -17.73
C SER A 93 10.24 -2.67 -18.58
N GLY A 94 10.83 -2.73 -19.78
CA GLY A 94 10.84 -3.91 -20.65
C GLY A 94 11.70 -5.07 -20.12
N GLU A 95 12.74 -4.80 -19.35
CA GLU A 95 13.70 -5.79 -18.84
C GLU A 95 13.22 -6.46 -17.55
N VAL A 96 12.28 -5.83 -16.83
CA VAL A 96 11.67 -6.37 -15.59
C VAL A 96 10.95 -7.70 -15.85
N LYS A 97 10.26 -7.84 -17.00
CA LYS A 97 9.65 -9.11 -17.40
C LYS A 97 10.70 -10.20 -17.63
N GLY A 98 11.85 -9.85 -18.21
CA GLY A 98 12.97 -10.77 -18.42
C GLY A 98 13.56 -11.26 -17.10
N LEU A 99 13.73 -10.35 -16.13
CA LEU A 99 14.22 -10.68 -14.79
C LEU A 99 13.27 -11.61 -14.02
N ILE A 100 11.96 -11.39 -14.13
CA ILE A 100 10.94 -12.25 -13.51
C ILE A 100 10.98 -13.66 -14.12
N ILE A 101 11.13 -13.78 -15.44
CA ILE A 101 11.21 -15.06 -16.15
C ILE A 101 12.51 -15.80 -15.78
N GLU A 102 13.65 -15.11 -15.75
CA GLU A 102 14.93 -15.74 -15.41
C GLU A 102 14.99 -16.13 -13.92
N ALA A 103 14.39 -15.34 -13.03
CA ALA A 103 14.26 -15.70 -11.61
C ALA A 103 13.42 -16.98 -11.41
N ARG A 104 12.36 -17.18 -12.21
CA ARG A 104 11.58 -18.44 -12.21
C ARG A 104 12.43 -19.63 -12.67
N ARG A 105 13.16 -19.47 -13.77
CA ARG A 105 14.05 -20.50 -14.32
C ARG A 105 15.16 -20.92 -13.33
N VAL A 106 15.78 -19.96 -12.64
CA VAL A 106 16.80 -20.25 -11.62
C VAL A 106 16.19 -21.03 -10.46
N ARG A 107 14.95 -20.73 -10.07
CA ARG A 107 14.25 -21.43 -8.99
C ARG A 107 13.95 -22.88 -9.32
N GLU A 108 13.52 -23.17 -10.55
CA GLU A 108 13.37 -24.54 -11.08
C GLU A 108 14.69 -25.32 -11.03
N ALA A 109 15.78 -24.69 -11.51
CA ALA A 109 17.10 -25.31 -11.53
C ALA A 109 17.64 -25.63 -10.11
N MET A 110 17.18 -24.89 -9.10
CA MET A 110 17.50 -25.12 -7.69
C MET A 110 16.62 -26.20 -7.03
N GLY A 111 15.73 -26.86 -7.77
CA GLY A 111 14.78 -27.85 -7.23
C GLY A 111 13.77 -27.25 -6.26
N LYS A 112 13.59 -25.93 -6.29
CA LYS A 112 12.57 -25.25 -5.49
C LYS A 112 11.27 -25.28 -6.26
N GLU A 113 10.23 -25.77 -5.60
CA GLU A 113 8.90 -25.90 -6.18
C GLU A 113 8.45 -24.55 -6.78
N LEU A 114 8.14 -24.58 -8.08
CA LEU A 114 7.41 -23.50 -8.70
C LEU A 114 5.95 -23.66 -8.30
N VAL A 115 5.44 -22.70 -7.55
CA VAL A 115 4.02 -22.66 -7.23
C VAL A 115 3.30 -22.16 -8.49
N ASP A 116 2.87 -23.10 -9.32
CA ASP A 116 2.03 -22.84 -10.47
C ASP A 116 0.58 -22.95 -10.01
N TYR A 117 -0.11 -21.81 -9.88
CA TYR A 117 -1.53 -21.78 -9.58
C TYR A 117 -2.33 -22.06 -10.85
N GLY A 118 -2.19 -23.28 -11.36
CA GLY A 118 -3.02 -23.85 -12.42
C GLY A 118 -4.29 -24.46 -11.82
N HIS A 119 -5.45 -23.97 -12.26
CA HIS A 119 -6.74 -24.61 -12.07
C HIS A 119 -6.67 -26.11 -12.44
N GLU A 120 -6.89 -27.00 -11.48
CA GLU A 120 -7.67 -28.24 -11.65
C GLU A 120 -7.78 -29.04 -10.34
N GLY A 121 -9.01 -29.48 -10.01
CA GLY A 121 -9.25 -30.59 -9.07
C GLY A 121 -9.93 -30.23 -7.75
N LEU A 122 -11.22 -29.89 -7.79
CA LEU A 122 -12.11 -29.87 -6.62
C LEU A 122 -12.07 -31.20 -5.84
N LYS A 123 -11.62 -31.14 -4.58
CA LYS A 123 -12.15 -31.96 -3.48
C LYS A 123 -12.62 -31.03 -2.36
N ILE A 124 -13.87 -31.22 -1.96
CA ILE A 124 -14.56 -30.47 -0.92
C ILE A 124 -13.99 -30.86 0.47
N ASP A 125 -13.89 -29.87 1.35
CA ASP A 125 -13.56 -29.91 2.80
C ASP A 125 -12.10 -30.22 3.17
N THR A 126 -11.28 -29.21 3.41
CA THR A 126 -11.37 -28.30 4.56
C THR A 126 -10.73 -26.98 4.19
N VAL A 127 -11.50 -25.87 4.20
CA VAL A 127 -10.89 -24.54 4.08
C VAL A 127 -9.90 -24.40 5.22
N ASP A 128 -8.61 -24.24 4.88
CA ASP A 128 -7.53 -23.98 5.82
C ASP A 128 -8.04 -22.97 6.86
N PRO A 129 -8.00 -23.30 8.16
CA PRO A 129 -8.54 -22.43 9.19
C PRO A 129 -7.91 -21.02 9.12
N ILE A 130 -6.65 -20.90 8.69
CA ILE A 130 -6.00 -19.61 8.49
C ILE A 130 -6.61 -18.87 7.29
N GLU A 131 -6.89 -19.54 6.18
CA GLU A 131 -7.59 -18.94 5.03
C GLU A 131 -8.97 -18.40 5.42
N ARG A 132 -9.68 -19.10 6.31
CA ARG A 132 -10.98 -18.65 6.82
C ARG A 132 -10.84 -17.40 7.67
N GLU A 133 -9.86 -17.35 8.57
CA GLU A 133 -9.59 -16.16 9.39
C GLU A 133 -9.16 -14.98 8.51
N ILE A 134 -8.29 -15.19 7.51
CA ILE A 134 -7.88 -14.16 6.55
C ILE A 134 -9.09 -13.64 5.77
N ALA A 135 -9.94 -14.53 5.26
CA ALA A 135 -11.16 -14.12 4.57
C ALA A 135 -12.10 -13.35 5.50
N GLY A 136 -12.32 -13.82 6.73
CA GLY A 136 -13.13 -13.12 7.72
C GLY A 136 -12.60 -11.72 8.04
N PHE A 137 -11.29 -11.57 8.15
CA PHE A 137 -10.64 -10.28 8.33
C PHE A 137 -10.83 -9.36 7.11
N VAL A 138 -10.54 -9.85 5.89
CA VAL A 138 -10.59 -9.06 4.66
C VAL A 138 -12.01 -8.70 4.22
N TYR A 139 -13.01 -9.54 4.47
CA TYR A 139 -14.40 -9.25 4.10
C TYR A 139 -15.21 -8.63 5.24
N GLY A 140 -14.73 -8.68 6.48
CA GLY A 140 -15.40 -8.12 7.65
C GLY A 140 -15.22 -6.61 7.84
N ARG A 141 -14.38 -5.94 7.06
CA ARG A 141 -14.03 -4.52 7.23
C ARG A 141 -13.94 -3.79 5.89
N ASN A 142 -14.35 -2.52 5.83
CA ASN A 142 -14.32 -1.74 4.57
C ASN A 142 -12.94 -1.13 4.24
N SER A 143 -12.04 -1.03 5.23
CA SER A 143 -10.72 -0.45 5.05
C SER A 143 -9.71 -1.10 5.99
N PHE A 144 -8.45 -1.12 5.56
CA PHE A 144 -7.35 -1.73 6.31
C PHE A 144 -6.21 -0.74 6.44
N THR A 145 -5.76 -0.50 7.67
CA THR A 145 -4.48 0.14 7.93
C THR A 145 -3.38 -0.92 8.05
N SER A 146 -2.11 -0.54 7.90
CA SER A 146 -1.01 -1.45 8.17
C SER A 146 -1.02 -1.96 9.62
N LEU A 147 -1.53 -1.15 10.56
CA LEU A 147 -1.68 -1.55 11.96
C LEU A 147 -2.73 -2.66 12.11
N ASP A 148 -3.86 -2.56 11.40
CA ASP A 148 -4.89 -3.60 11.40
C ASP A 148 -4.34 -4.95 10.92
N ILE A 149 -3.51 -4.93 9.88
CA ILE A 149 -2.90 -6.15 9.31
C ILE A 149 -1.88 -6.75 10.29
N LEU A 150 -1.08 -5.91 10.96
CA LEU A 150 -0.14 -6.36 11.99
C LEU A 150 -0.86 -6.92 13.22
N ASP A 151 -1.93 -6.26 13.68
CA ASP A 151 -2.75 -6.73 14.80
C ASP A 151 -3.48 -8.02 14.46
N PHE A 152 -3.93 -8.19 13.21
CA PHE A 152 -4.46 -9.45 12.74
C PHE A 152 -3.41 -10.56 12.75
N THR A 153 -2.16 -10.27 12.36
CA THR A 153 -1.06 -11.25 12.41
C THR A 153 -0.74 -11.64 13.86
N ARG A 154 -0.76 -10.68 14.80
CA ARG A 154 -0.63 -10.94 16.25
C ARG A 154 -1.80 -11.77 16.78
N TYR A 155 -3.02 -11.48 16.35
CA TYR A 155 -4.21 -12.26 16.67
C TYR A 155 -4.05 -13.72 16.25
N LEU A 156 -3.59 -13.99 15.02
CA LEU A 156 -3.35 -15.36 14.55
C LEU A 156 -2.31 -16.09 15.41
N LYS A 157 -1.23 -15.40 15.84
CA LYS A 157 -0.27 -15.98 16.78
C LYS A 157 -0.88 -16.27 18.15
N SER A 158 -1.73 -15.39 18.66
CA SER A 158 -2.41 -15.58 19.95
C SER A 158 -3.38 -16.77 19.95
N LYS A 159 -3.83 -17.19 18.76
CA LYS A 159 -4.65 -18.39 18.52
C LYS A 159 -3.83 -19.66 18.34
N GLU A 160 -2.51 -19.59 18.55
CA GLU A 160 -1.57 -20.71 18.41
C GLU A 160 -1.50 -21.29 17.00
N TYR A 161 -1.89 -20.52 15.97
CA TYR A 161 -1.67 -20.95 14.58
C TYR A 161 -0.17 -20.99 14.27
N SER A 162 0.25 -22.05 13.58
CA SER A 162 1.60 -22.18 13.03
C SER A 162 1.61 -21.69 11.59
N PHE A 163 2.34 -20.61 11.31
CA PHE A 163 2.45 -20.02 9.97
C PHE A 163 3.73 -19.19 9.84
N GLN A 164 4.12 -18.90 8.60
CA GLN A 164 5.15 -17.91 8.31
C GLN A 164 4.48 -16.55 8.08
N GLU A 165 4.94 -15.52 8.80
CA GLU A 165 4.30 -14.19 8.77
C GLU A 165 4.25 -13.58 7.36
N ASN A 166 5.33 -13.72 6.60
CA ASN A 166 5.41 -13.26 5.21
C ASN A 166 4.32 -13.89 4.33
N ILE A 167 4.06 -15.19 4.49
CA ILE A 167 3.01 -15.91 3.72
C ILE A 167 1.62 -15.38 4.08
N VAL A 168 1.34 -15.17 5.37
CA VAL A 168 0.04 -14.65 5.80
C VAL A 168 -0.16 -13.21 5.34
N LEU A 169 0.87 -12.38 5.43
CA LEU A 169 0.82 -11.01 4.94
C LEU A 169 0.55 -10.97 3.44
N GLU A 170 1.29 -11.76 2.65
CA GLU A 170 1.09 -11.90 1.20
C GLU A 170 -0.37 -12.27 0.89
N LYS A 171 -0.90 -13.32 1.53
CA LYS A 171 -2.30 -13.75 1.35
C LYS A 171 -3.33 -12.70 1.76
N VAL A 172 -3.07 -11.95 2.83
CA VAL A 172 -3.94 -10.83 3.24
C VAL A 172 -3.96 -9.76 2.15
N TYR A 173 -2.79 -9.37 1.63
CA TYR A 173 -2.70 -8.37 0.55
C TYR A 173 -3.35 -8.87 -0.74
N GLU A 174 -3.11 -10.12 -1.13
CA GLU A 174 -3.73 -10.73 -2.31
C GLU A 174 -5.26 -10.71 -2.21
N LYS A 175 -5.83 -11.10 -1.06
CA LYS A 175 -7.29 -11.05 -0.88
C LYS A 175 -7.83 -9.62 -0.84
N ILE A 176 -7.11 -8.66 -0.26
CA ILE A 176 -7.50 -7.25 -0.31
C ILE A 176 -7.52 -6.76 -1.76
N GLU A 177 -6.49 -7.10 -2.55
CA GLU A 177 -6.41 -6.73 -3.95
C GLU A 177 -7.51 -7.40 -4.78
N GLN A 178 -7.76 -8.69 -4.57
CA GLN A 178 -8.84 -9.43 -5.21
C GLN A 178 -10.20 -8.79 -4.91
N ARG A 179 -10.48 -8.49 -3.65
CA ARG A 179 -11.71 -7.81 -3.24
C ARG A 179 -11.83 -6.45 -3.93
N ARG A 180 -10.76 -5.65 -4.00
CA ARG A 180 -10.77 -4.36 -4.71
C ARG A 180 -11.06 -4.52 -6.20
N LYS A 181 -10.52 -5.57 -6.84
CA LYS A 181 -10.83 -5.89 -8.25
C LYS A 181 -12.31 -6.22 -8.42
N GLU A 182 -12.88 -7.03 -7.52
CA GLU A 182 -14.31 -7.38 -7.54
C GLU A 182 -15.20 -6.15 -7.32
N GLU A 183 -14.88 -5.31 -6.34
CA GLU A 183 -15.56 -4.03 -6.09
C GLU A 183 -15.50 -3.11 -7.31
N ARG A 184 -14.34 -3.04 -7.97
CA ARG A 184 -14.16 -2.24 -9.19
C ARG A 184 -15.01 -2.75 -10.34
N ILE A 185 -15.10 -4.07 -10.55
CA ILE A 185 -15.96 -4.66 -11.58
C ILE A 185 -17.43 -4.31 -11.32
N VAL A 186 -17.88 -4.42 -10.07
CA VAL A 186 -19.25 -4.05 -9.67
C VAL A 186 -19.50 -2.56 -9.93
N LEU A 187 -18.53 -1.70 -9.58
CA LEU A 187 -18.60 -0.26 -9.83
C LEU A 187 -18.69 0.06 -11.33
N GLU A 188 -17.87 -0.58 -12.16
CA GLU A 188 -17.90 -0.42 -13.63
C GLU A 188 -19.27 -0.81 -14.20
N GLN A 189 -19.82 -1.95 -13.78
CA GLN A 189 -21.15 -2.39 -14.21
C GLN A 189 -22.26 -1.40 -13.79
N ARG A 190 -22.17 -0.86 -12.57
CA ARG A 190 -23.12 0.14 -12.06
C ARG A 190 -23.04 1.44 -12.85
N ILE A 191 -21.84 1.93 -13.12
CA ILE A 191 -21.61 3.14 -13.92
C ILE A 191 -22.13 2.93 -15.34
N ALA A 192 -21.80 1.80 -15.97
CA ALA A 192 -22.28 1.46 -17.30
C ALA A 192 -23.83 1.42 -17.36
N GLY A 193 -24.47 0.85 -16.33
CA GLY A 193 -25.93 0.83 -16.19
C GLY A 193 -26.54 2.22 -15.96
N PHE A 194 -25.87 3.04 -15.16
CA PHE A 194 -26.29 4.42 -14.90
C PHE A 194 -26.22 5.29 -16.16
N ILE A 195 -25.10 5.26 -16.88
CA ILE A 195 -24.92 6.01 -18.14
C ILE A 195 -25.84 5.52 -19.24
N SER A 196 -26.15 4.21 -19.29
CA SER A 196 -27.13 3.70 -20.23
C SER A 196 -28.56 4.25 -20.01
N LYS A 197 -28.91 4.59 -18.77
CA LYS A 197 -30.21 5.19 -18.42
C LYS A 197 -30.19 6.71 -18.53
N ASN A 198 -29.05 7.31 -18.19
CA ASN A 198 -28.82 8.76 -18.19
C ASN A 198 -27.53 9.08 -18.95
N PRO A 199 -27.57 9.25 -20.28
CA PRO A 199 -26.36 9.46 -21.09
C PRO A 199 -25.60 10.75 -20.76
N ALA A 200 -26.32 11.78 -20.36
CA ALA A 200 -25.79 13.08 -19.95
C ALA A 200 -26.34 13.46 -18.56
N PRO A 201 -25.89 12.78 -17.50
CA PRO A 201 -26.40 13.02 -16.16
C PRO A 201 -25.98 14.40 -15.66
N ASN A 202 -26.89 15.10 -14.99
CA ASN A 202 -26.59 16.38 -14.35
C ASN A 202 -25.93 16.19 -12.98
N ASP A 203 -25.44 17.27 -12.38
CA ASP A 203 -24.71 17.24 -11.10
C ASP A 203 -25.55 16.66 -9.94
N SER A 204 -26.88 16.85 -9.97
CA SER A 204 -27.78 16.27 -8.96
C SER A 204 -27.84 14.75 -9.10
N GLU A 205 -28.01 14.25 -10.32
CA GLU A 205 -28.05 12.80 -10.62
C GLU A 205 -26.71 12.13 -10.30
N LEU A 206 -25.60 12.78 -10.61
CA LEU A 206 -24.25 12.32 -10.25
C LEU A 206 -24.08 12.25 -8.73
N SER A 207 -24.54 13.27 -8.00
CA SER A 207 -24.42 13.31 -6.54
C SER A 207 -25.27 12.21 -5.89
N SER A 208 -26.53 12.04 -6.31
CA SER A 208 -27.39 10.96 -5.83
C SER A 208 -26.84 9.58 -6.17
N PHE A 209 -26.24 9.40 -7.36
CA PHE A 209 -25.60 8.14 -7.73
C PHE A 209 -24.38 7.83 -6.83
N VAL A 210 -23.49 8.80 -6.62
CA VAL A 210 -22.32 8.66 -5.75
C VAL A 210 -22.73 8.39 -4.30
N GLU A 211 -23.77 9.05 -3.80
CA GLU A 211 -24.30 8.77 -2.47
C GLU A 211 -24.88 7.36 -2.37
N GLY A 212 -25.62 6.91 -3.39
CA GLY A 212 -26.14 5.53 -3.43
C GLY A 212 -25.04 4.46 -3.49
N LEU A 213 -23.83 4.76 -3.97
CA LEU A 213 -22.69 3.84 -3.90
C LEU A 213 -22.15 3.68 -2.47
N LYS A 214 -22.25 4.73 -1.63
CA LYS A 214 -21.85 4.65 -0.21
C LYS A 214 -22.76 3.71 0.58
N ASP A 215 -24.05 3.75 0.31
CA ASP A 215 -25.04 2.87 0.94
C ASP A 215 -24.81 1.39 0.60
N LEU A 216 -24.11 1.13 -0.50
CA LEU A 216 -23.72 -0.21 -0.95
C LEU A 216 -22.36 -0.65 -0.44
N CYS A 217 -21.74 0.14 0.46
CA CYS A 217 -20.39 -0.11 0.99
C CYS A 217 -19.30 -0.26 -0.09
N ILE A 218 -19.51 0.30 -1.28
CA ILE A 218 -18.48 0.31 -2.33
C ILE A 218 -17.51 1.43 -1.96
N ALA A 219 -16.36 1.05 -1.43
CA ALA A 219 -15.34 1.98 -0.96
C ALA A 219 -14.59 2.59 -2.16
N SER A 220 -15.15 3.65 -2.71
CA SER A 220 -14.54 4.39 -3.82
C SER A 220 -14.55 5.88 -3.55
N ASP A 221 -13.44 6.55 -3.90
CA ASP A 221 -13.37 8.00 -3.81
C ASP A 221 -14.36 8.62 -4.81
N ARG A 222 -15.07 9.67 -4.38
CA ARG A 222 -15.97 10.45 -5.25
C ARG A 222 -15.24 10.89 -6.52
N GLN A 223 -13.98 11.32 -6.41
CA GLN A 223 -13.20 11.73 -7.59
C GLN A 223 -12.92 10.58 -8.55
N GLU A 224 -12.69 9.38 -8.03
CA GLU A 224 -12.50 8.17 -8.84
C GLU A 224 -13.79 7.79 -9.57
N VAL A 225 -14.94 7.78 -8.87
CA VAL A 225 -16.24 7.49 -9.48
C VAL A 225 -16.57 8.49 -10.59
N LEU A 226 -16.33 9.79 -10.35
CA LEU A 226 -16.55 10.83 -11.36
C LEU A 226 -15.62 10.67 -12.58
N ARG A 227 -14.35 10.29 -12.36
CA ARG A 227 -13.41 9.97 -13.45
C ARG A 227 -13.89 8.78 -14.29
N MET A 228 -14.34 7.71 -13.64
CA MET A 228 -14.86 6.52 -14.32
C MET A 228 -16.14 6.80 -15.10
N ILE A 229 -17.03 7.64 -14.57
CA ILE A 229 -18.22 8.11 -15.28
C ILE A 229 -17.83 8.86 -16.56
N ARG A 230 -16.90 9.82 -16.48
CA ARG A 230 -16.42 10.56 -17.66
C ARG A 230 -15.78 9.64 -18.70
N TYR A 231 -14.99 8.67 -18.26
CA TYR A 231 -14.39 7.68 -19.14
C TYR A 231 -15.47 6.86 -19.88
N GLU A 232 -16.50 6.40 -19.18
CA GLU A 232 -17.58 5.62 -19.79
C GLU A 232 -18.44 6.47 -20.76
N GLN A 233 -18.62 7.76 -20.49
CA GLN A 233 -19.26 8.70 -21.43
C GLN A 233 -18.44 8.86 -22.71
N LEU A 234 -17.11 9.05 -22.59
CA LEU A 234 -16.20 9.17 -23.74
C LEU A 234 -16.11 7.87 -24.54
N ARG A 235 -16.24 6.71 -23.89
CA ARG A 235 -16.21 5.41 -24.56
C ARG A 235 -17.47 5.15 -25.42
N ARG A 236 -18.59 5.80 -25.09
CA ARG A 236 -19.90 5.59 -25.73
C ARG A 236 -20.33 6.70 -26.70
N GLY A 237 -19.77 7.90 -26.56
CA GLY A 237 -19.96 9.01 -27.50
C GLY A 237 -19.12 8.84 -28.75
#